data_AF-A0A814K9H0-F1
#
_entry.id   AF-A0A814K9H0-F1
#
_cell.length_a   1.000
_cell.length_b   1.000
_cell.length_c   1.000
_cell.angle_alpha   90.00
_cell.angle_beta   90.00
_cell.angle_gamma   90.00
#
_symmetry.space_group_name_H-M   'P 1'
#
loop_
_entity.id
_entity.type
_entity.pdbx_description
1 polymer ?
#
loop_
_entity_poly.entity_id
_entity_poly.type
_entity_poly.pdbx_seq_one_letter_code
_entity_poly.pdbx_strand_id
1 'polypeptide(L)'
;MAYTTDSIDYSDAAIPDILKSPHILASNIDRSLSSTRSKMSVIEEEEILMKTNYVARILKNEPELLPITKSNWYKEIHWSQAIFLCIEPFIALYGISTTSIVWQTVAFALFWYSLTGLGITAGYHRLLAHRSYEACLGLRYALVTLAAGAFQGSALWWAKRHRAHHRYTDTDLDPYNAHKSIFHAHIGWLLFKPRRNLPLIDITDLAHDESVQWQHKNFIALAMSMTFFVPTLVCGLGWNDYRGGFFFASVLRLVMLHHSTFCVNSLAHYLGDMPFDDKHTPRDHFITALITGGEGYHNFHHEFPSDYRNALKWFQYDPTKWVIWIAMKCGLASNLKKFPDNEIQKGRYTMTVKALNEVRDSIAWPKDRTQLPIISFEEYQQMSNGDDGRQFVLIAGFVHDVTDFIDSHPGGRALLKSQVGKDATVPFHGGVHAHNNAAHNLLAMMRVAICEQGGEVECLKKQL
;
A
#
# COMPACT_ATOMS: atom_id res chain seq x y z
N MET A 1 -5.01 23.33 32.02
CA MET A 1 -5.98 22.34 31.50
C MET A 1 -5.27 21.51 30.46
N ALA A 2 -4.82 20.32 30.84
CA ALA A 2 -4.22 19.35 29.93
C ALA A 2 -5.31 18.37 29.50
N TYR A 3 -5.61 18.33 28.20
CA TYR A 3 -6.42 17.26 27.63
C TYR A 3 -5.47 16.11 27.28
N THR A 4 -5.43 15.10 28.14
CA THR A 4 -4.93 13.77 27.83
C THR A 4 -6.02 13.06 27.03
N THR A 5 -5.86 13.03 25.70
CA THR A 5 -6.62 12.09 24.87
C THR A 5 -5.83 10.78 24.86
N ASP A 6 -6.21 9.85 25.74
CA ASP A 6 -5.82 8.46 25.62
C ASP A 6 -6.50 7.89 24.36
N SER A 7 -5.84 8.02 23.21
CA SER A 7 -6.20 7.27 22.03
C SER A 7 -5.90 5.80 22.31
N ILE A 8 -6.95 5.00 22.47
CA ILE A 8 -6.83 3.55 22.54
C ILE A 8 -6.13 3.08 21.25
N ASP A 9 -4.92 2.59 21.40
CA ASP A 9 -4.07 2.12 20.31
C ASP A 9 -4.55 0.73 19.85
N TYR A 10 -5.36 0.70 18.79
CA TYR A 10 -5.73 -0.53 18.09
C TYR A 10 -4.70 -0.93 17.01
N SER A 11 -3.48 -0.35 17.00
CA SER A 11 -2.50 -0.54 15.92
C SER A 11 -1.85 -1.93 15.84
N ASP A 12 -2.23 -2.85 16.74
CA ASP A 12 -1.75 -4.23 16.83
C ASP A 12 -2.84 -5.27 16.53
N ALA A 13 -3.95 -4.90 15.89
CA ALA A 13 -4.74 -5.89 15.16
C ALA A 13 -3.90 -6.38 13.97
N ALA A 14 -2.96 -7.28 14.24
CA ALA A 14 -2.20 -8.01 13.26
C ALA A 14 -3.21 -8.66 12.33
N ILE A 15 -3.28 -8.17 11.09
CA ILE A 15 -3.92 -8.90 10.01
C ILE A 15 -3.17 -10.23 9.98
N PRO A 16 -3.86 -11.39 10.16
CA PRO A 16 -3.20 -12.67 10.25
C PRO A 16 -2.22 -12.88 9.09
N ASP A 17 -1.07 -13.50 9.36
CA ASP A 17 0.06 -13.78 8.44
C ASP A 17 -0.32 -14.63 7.20
N ILE A 18 -1.62 -14.86 6.96
CA ILE A 18 -2.21 -15.64 5.86
C ILE A 18 -2.11 -14.92 4.51
N LEU A 19 -1.77 -13.62 4.48
CA LEU A 19 -1.67 -12.82 3.25
C LEU A 19 -0.36 -12.94 2.45
N LYS A 20 0.54 -13.87 2.79
CA LYS A 20 1.83 -14.05 2.06
C LYS A 20 1.77 -15.02 0.88
N SER A 21 0.70 -15.02 0.09
CA SER A 21 0.65 -15.79 -1.15
C SER A 21 0.12 -14.94 -2.31
N PRO A 22 0.94 -14.62 -3.32
CA PRO A 22 0.54 -13.76 -4.42
C PRO A 22 -0.14 -14.59 -5.51
N HIS A 23 -1.27 -15.23 -5.24
CA HIS A 23 -2.09 -15.81 -6.31
C HIS A 23 -3.58 -15.87 -5.96
N ILE A 24 -4.36 -15.44 -6.96
CA ILE A 24 -5.82 -15.50 -7.11
C ILE A 24 -6.59 -14.33 -6.47
N LEU A 25 -6.73 -13.24 -7.24
CA LEU A 25 -7.79 -12.25 -7.06
C LEU A 25 -8.30 -11.79 -8.42
N ALA A 26 -9.37 -12.43 -8.89
CA ALA A 26 -10.31 -11.88 -9.86
C ALA A 26 -11.58 -12.73 -9.89
N SER A 27 -12.41 -12.68 -8.84
CA SER A 27 -13.85 -12.90 -8.98
C SER A 27 -14.58 -12.56 -7.68
N ASN A 28 -15.71 -11.86 -7.83
CA ASN A 28 -16.86 -11.81 -6.90
C ASN A 28 -17.26 -10.48 -6.25
N ILE A 29 -16.68 -9.33 -6.62
CA ILE A 29 -17.27 -8.03 -6.21
C ILE A 29 -18.40 -7.55 -7.16
N ASP A 30 -18.55 -8.15 -8.34
CA ASP A 30 -19.47 -7.62 -9.37
C ASP A 30 -20.90 -8.23 -9.38
N ARG A 31 -21.26 -9.07 -8.41
CA ARG A 31 -22.56 -9.79 -8.43
C ARG A 31 -23.72 -9.10 -7.72
N SER A 32 -23.53 -8.01 -6.98
CA SER A 32 -24.64 -7.36 -6.25
C SER A 32 -25.22 -6.12 -6.93
N LEU A 33 -24.78 -5.75 -8.14
CA LEU A 33 -25.29 -4.61 -8.91
C LEU A 33 -26.12 -5.02 -10.15
N SER A 34 -26.45 -6.31 -10.32
CA SER A 34 -26.98 -6.81 -11.60
C SER A 34 -28.52 -6.84 -11.74
N SER A 35 -29.31 -6.19 -10.88
CA SER A 35 -30.78 -6.25 -11.01
C SER A 35 -31.45 -5.00 -11.60
N THR A 36 -30.72 -4.03 -12.14
CA THR A 36 -31.33 -2.88 -12.85
C THR A 36 -30.41 -2.19 -13.87
N ARG A 37 -29.65 -2.95 -14.67
CA ARG A 37 -28.98 -2.35 -15.85
C ARG A 37 -29.86 -2.53 -17.09
N SER A 38 -30.50 -1.45 -17.51
CA SER A 38 -30.89 -1.24 -18.91
C SER A 38 -29.73 -1.68 -19.80
N LYS A 39 -30.00 -2.50 -20.82
CA LYS A 39 -28.99 -2.92 -21.82
C LYS A 39 -28.63 -1.69 -22.66
N MET A 40 -27.74 -0.87 -22.13
CA MET A 40 -27.13 0.26 -22.82
C MET A 40 -26.25 -0.30 -23.95
N SER A 41 -26.25 0.35 -25.11
CA SER A 41 -25.43 -0.11 -26.23
C SER A 41 -23.95 0.15 -25.95
N VAL A 42 -23.06 -0.66 -26.53
CA VAL A 42 -21.59 -0.48 -26.40
C VAL A 42 -21.15 0.93 -26.81
N ILE A 43 -21.84 1.52 -27.80
CA ILE A 43 -21.57 2.87 -28.29
C ILE A 43 -21.97 3.92 -27.24
N GLU A 44 -23.11 3.76 -26.58
CA GLU A 44 -23.54 4.66 -25.50
C GLU A 44 -22.64 4.53 -24.27
N GLU A 45 -22.20 3.32 -23.92
CA GLU A 45 -21.23 3.11 -22.84
C GLU A 45 -19.89 3.81 -23.13
N GLU A 46 -19.39 3.68 -24.36
CA GLU A 46 -18.16 4.35 -24.79
C GLU A 46 -18.32 5.88 -24.77
N GLU A 47 -19.46 6.40 -25.24
CA GLU A 47 -19.73 7.84 -25.26
C GLU A 47 -19.82 8.42 -23.83
N ILE A 48 -20.50 7.72 -22.92
CA ILE A 48 -20.58 8.10 -21.50
C ILE A 48 -19.19 8.06 -20.86
N LEU A 49 -18.40 7.01 -21.12
CA LEU A 49 -17.04 6.90 -20.59
C LEU A 49 -16.17 8.07 -21.07
N MET A 50 -16.24 8.44 -22.35
CA MET A 50 -15.46 9.55 -22.90
C MET A 50 -15.91 10.93 -22.36
N LYS A 51 -17.19 11.08 -22.01
CA LYS A 51 -17.72 12.30 -21.39
C LYS A 51 -17.35 12.42 -19.90
N THR A 52 -17.30 11.30 -19.19
CA THR A 52 -17.14 11.28 -17.72
C THR A 52 -15.72 11.00 -17.24
N ASN A 53 -14.90 10.32 -18.03
CA ASN A 53 -13.53 9.94 -17.67
C ASN A 53 -12.50 10.76 -18.46
N TYR A 54 -11.81 11.66 -17.76
CA TYR A 54 -10.76 12.50 -18.34
C TYR A 54 -9.64 11.67 -18.97
N VAL A 55 -9.17 10.62 -18.30
CA VAL A 55 -8.05 9.79 -18.77
C VAL A 55 -8.43 9.08 -20.06
N ALA A 56 -9.60 8.43 -20.10
CA ALA A 56 -10.09 7.75 -21.30
C ALA A 56 -10.17 8.70 -22.50
N ARG A 57 -10.68 9.92 -22.28
CA ARG A 57 -10.77 10.96 -23.31
C ARG A 57 -9.41 11.40 -23.84
N ILE A 58 -8.43 11.63 -22.96
CA ILE A 58 -7.08 12.01 -23.38
C ILE A 58 -6.41 10.86 -24.14
N LEU A 59 -6.49 9.63 -23.63
CA LEU A 59 -5.88 8.47 -24.29
C LEU A 59 -6.44 8.21 -25.70
N LYS A 60 -7.73 8.52 -25.92
CA LYS A 60 -8.36 8.43 -27.24
C LYS A 60 -7.94 9.56 -28.19
N ASN A 61 -7.81 10.78 -27.69
CA ASN A 61 -7.57 11.97 -28.53
C ASN A 61 -6.07 12.26 -28.75
N GLU A 62 -5.20 11.80 -27.86
CA GLU A 62 -3.75 12.00 -27.92
C GLU A 62 -3.05 10.64 -28.10
N PRO A 63 -2.87 10.19 -29.35
CA PRO A 63 -2.24 8.91 -29.63
C PRO A 63 -0.78 8.90 -29.17
N GLU A 64 -0.29 7.73 -28.75
CA GLU A 64 1.13 7.56 -28.45
C GLU A 64 1.99 7.74 -29.69
N LEU A 65 3.26 8.05 -29.45
CA LEU A 65 4.31 7.83 -30.44
C LEU A 65 4.28 6.37 -30.95
N LEU A 66 4.67 6.18 -32.21
CA LEU A 66 4.72 4.86 -32.88
C LEU A 66 5.57 3.84 -32.12
N PRO A 67 5.11 2.59 -31.94
CA PRO A 67 5.79 1.59 -31.12
C PRO A 67 7.31 1.50 -31.35
N ILE A 68 8.03 1.21 -30.27
CA ILE A 68 9.47 0.97 -30.35
C ILE A 68 9.70 -0.37 -31.05
N THR A 69 10.33 -0.32 -32.21
CA THR A 69 10.73 -1.46 -33.03
C THR A 69 12.26 -1.58 -33.06
N LYS A 70 12.75 -2.73 -33.55
CA LYS A 70 14.19 -2.94 -33.77
C LYS A 70 14.82 -1.91 -34.72
N SER A 71 14.04 -1.26 -35.59
CA SER A 71 14.55 -0.29 -36.55
C SER A 71 14.49 1.17 -36.07
N ASN A 72 13.72 1.50 -35.03
CA ASN A 72 13.59 2.89 -34.55
C ASN A 72 14.04 3.13 -33.10
N TRP A 73 14.34 2.08 -32.31
CA TRP A 73 14.63 2.21 -30.87
C TRP A 73 15.67 3.28 -30.51
N TYR A 74 16.74 3.39 -31.29
CA TYR A 74 17.81 4.35 -31.05
C TYR A 74 17.38 5.82 -31.25
N LYS A 75 16.31 6.06 -32.02
CA LYS A 75 15.72 7.40 -32.21
C LYS A 75 14.83 7.81 -31.04
N GLU A 76 14.33 6.82 -30.31
CA GLU A 76 13.43 6.98 -29.16
C GLU A 76 14.20 7.15 -27.84
N ILE A 77 15.52 7.04 -27.85
CA ILE A 77 16.37 7.27 -26.67
C ILE A 77 16.55 8.77 -26.42
N HIS A 78 16.48 9.16 -25.14
CA HIS A 78 16.96 10.44 -24.65
C HIS A 78 18.47 10.39 -24.44
N TRP A 79 19.24 10.57 -25.52
CA TRP A 79 20.68 10.33 -25.48
C TRP A 79 21.43 11.09 -24.39
N SER A 80 21.07 12.34 -24.09
CA SER A 80 21.72 13.11 -23.02
C SER A 80 21.52 12.49 -21.64
N GLN A 81 20.29 12.10 -21.30
CA GLN A 81 19.96 11.46 -20.03
C GLN A 81 20.52 10.04 -19.96
N ALA A 82 20.41 9.29 -21.05
CA ALA A 82 20.91 7.92 -21.13
C ALA A 82 22.43 7.86 -20.98
N ILE A 83 23.17 8.72 -21.66
CA ILE A 83 24.63 8.80 -21.52
C ILE A 83 24.99 9.12 -20.07
N PHE A 84 24.35 10.11 -19.46
CA PHE A 84 24.62 10.50 -18.08
C PHE A 84 24.37 9.35 -17.09
N LEU A 85 23.16 8.78 -17.09
CA LEU A 85 22.74 7.73 -16.15
C LEU A 85 23.44 6.38 -16.39
N CYS A 86 23.82 6.07 -17.64
CA CYS A 86 24.51 4.82 -17.94
C CYS A 86 26.03 4.91 -17.75
N ILE A 87 26.66 6.08 -17.86
CA ILE A 87 28.11 6.24 -17.68
C ILE A 87 28.49 6.39 -16.20
N GLU A 88 27.67 7.08 -15.40
CA GLU A 88 27.99 7.33 -13.98
C GLU A 88 28.34 6.07 -13.17
N PRO A 89 27.73 4.87 -13.36
CA PRO A 89 28.10 3.69 -12.59
C PRO A 89 29.48 3.17 -12.99
N PHE A 90 29.88 3.30 -14.26
CA PHE A 90 31.23 2.94 -14.70
C PHE A 90 32.30 3.87 -14.13
N ILE A 91 32.01 5.17 -14.03
CA ILE A 91 32.89 6.13 -13.34
C ILE A 91 33.00 5.77 -11.85
N ALA A 92 31.89 5.40 -11.21
CA ALA A 92 31.89 4.97 -9.82
C ALA A 92 32.72 3.70 -9.62
N LEU A 93 32.58 2.69 -10.49
CA LEU A 93 33.38 1.46 -10.45
C LEU A 93 34.88 1.72 -10.67
N TYR A 94 35.22 2.59 -11.62
CA TYR A 94 36.60 3.07 -11.77
C TYR A 94 37.10 3.77 -10.50
N GLY A 95 36.28 4.61 -9.87
CA GLY A 95 36.59 5.25 -8.60
C GLY A 95 36.88 4.26 -7.49
N ILE A 96 35.99 3.28 -7.29
CA ILE A 96 36.11 2.22 -6.28
C ILE A 96 37.41 1.42 -6.47
N SER A 97 37.79 1.11 -7.71
CA SER A 97 38.97 0.30 -8.04
C SER A 97 40.29 1.06 -7.97
N THR A 98 40.29 2.40 -8.09
CA THR A 98 41.52 3.20 -8.23
C THR A 98 41.72 4.25 -7.15
N THR A 99 40.83 4.35 -6.18
CA THR A 99 40.88 5.38 -5.13
C THR A 99 40.91 4.74 -3.76
N SER A 100 41.91 5.09 -2.96
CA SER A 100 42.03 4.63 -1.58
C SER A 100 40.85 5.11 -0.74
N ILE A 101 40.37 4.24 0.15
CA ILE A 101 39.26 4.58 1.06
C ILE A 101 39.83 5.37 2.24
N VAL A 102 39.31 6.58 2.43
CA VAL A 102 39.54 7.42 3.60
C VAL A 102 38.26 7.48 4.41
N TRP A 103 38.31 7.11 5.69
CA TRP A 103 37.12 7.00 6.54
C TRP A 103 36.35 8.33 6.65
N GLN A 104 37.05 9.46 6.76
CA GLN A 104 36.46 10.79 6.79
C GLN A 104 35.64 11.08 5.52
N THR A 105 36.16 10.68 4.35
CA THR A 105 35.46 10.76 3.06
C THR A 105 34.22 9.88 3.04
N VAL A 106 34.29 8.66 3.58
CA VAL A 106 33.12 7.76 3.66
C VAL A 106 32.05 8.34 4.57
N ALA A 107 32.42 8.79 5.76
CA ALA A 107 31.49 9.42 6.71
C ALA A 107 30.85 10.68 6.11
N PHE A 108 31.65 11.52 5.44
CA PHE A 108 31.14 12.69 4.75
C PHE A 108 30.26 12.34 3.55
N ALA A 109 30.60 11.31 2.77
CA ALA A 109 29.77 10.84 1.65
C ALA A 109 28.39 10.37 2.13
N LEU A 110 28.33 9.63 3.25
CA LEU A 110 27.07 9.21 3.87
C LEU A 110 26.26 10.41 4.39
N PHE A 111 26.91 11.35 5.06
CA PHE A 111 26.27 12.59 5.50
C PHE A 111 25.71 13.41 4.32
N TRP A 112 26.50 13.56 3.26
CA TRP A 112 26.13 14.30 2.05
C TRP A 112 25.02 13.58 1.27
N TYR A 113 25.05 12.25 1.23
CA TYR A 113 23.95 11.41 0.72
C TYR A 113 22.65 11.72 1.47
N SER A 114 22.68 11.70 2.81
CA SER A 114 21.50 12.00 3.63
C SER A 114 21.00 13.42 3.42
N LEU A 115 21.87 14.42 3.35
CA LEU A 115 21.46 15.82 3.14
C LEU A 115 20.83 16.06 1.76
N THR A 116 21.45 15.52 0.69
CA THR A 116 20.91 15.65 -0.67
C THR A 116 19.62 14.85 -0.85
N GLY A 117 19.52 13.67 -0.23
CA GLY A 117 18.28 12.89 -0.14
C GLY A 117 17.17 13.60 0.65
N LEU A 118 17.51 14.30 1.74
CA LEU A 118 16.56 15.17 2.45
C LEU A 118 16.08 16.34 1.59
N GLY A 119 16.94 16.89 0.73
CA GLY A 119 16.53 17.87 -0.28
C GLY A 119 15.40 17.35 -1.18
N ILE A 120 15.49 16.09 -1.62
CA ILE A 120 14.44 15.45 -2.40
C ILE A 120 13.19 15.19 -1.54
N THR A 121 13.34 14.49 -0.42
CA THR A 121 12.20 14.02 0.39
C THR A 121 11.49 15.15 1.15
N ALA A 122 12.21 15.97 1.91
CA ALA A 122 11.60 17.11 2.61
C ALA A 122 11.30 18.28 1.66
N GLY A 123 12.13 18.53 0.64
CA GLY A 123 11.99 19.67 -0.27
C GLY A 123 11.10 19.38 -1.47
N TYR A 124 11.60 18.65 -2.46
CA TYR A 124 10.86 18.44 -3.70
C TYR A 124 9.54 17.70 -3.50
N HIS A 125 9.56 16.67 -2.67
CA HIS A 125 8.44 15.78 -2.45
C HIS A 125 7.40 16.38 -1.50
N ARG A 126 7.70 16.39 -0.19
CA ARG A 126 6.72 16.75 0.84
C ARG A 126 6.35 18.23 0.84
N LEU A 127 7.31 19.14 0.62
CA LEU A 127 7.05 20.58 0.61
C LEU A 127 6.45 21.04 -0.73
N LEU A 128 7.11 20.76 -1.85
CA LEU A 128 6.72 21.33 -3.14
C LEU A 128 5.65 20.51 -3.87
N ALA A 129 5.82 19.20 -4.00
CA ALA A 129 4.85 18.39 -4.73
C ALA A 129 3.53 18.24 -3.95
N HIS A 130 3.60 18.00 -2.64
CA HIS A 130 2.44 17.68 -1.80
C HIS A 130 1.93 18.82 -0.91
N ARG A 131 2.72 19.87 -0.72
CA ARG A 131 2.35 21.00 0.15
C ARG A 131 1.95 20.52 1.56
N SER A 132 2.66 19.52 2.08
CA SER A 132 2.35 18.88 3.35
C SER A 132 2.78 19.70 4.58
N TYR A 133 3.60 20.74 4.37
CA TYR A 133 3.97 21.72 5.37
C TYR A 133 4.37 23.03 4.70
N GLU A 134 4.57 24.08 5.50
CA GLU A 134 5.10 25.37 5.07
C GLU A 134 6.50 25.58 5.67
N ALA A 135 7.37 26.24 4.93
CA ALA A 135 8.75 26.51 5.33
C ALA A 135 9.07 28.01 5.20
N CYS A 136 9.88 28.53 6.11
CA CYS A 136 10.42 29.89 5.97
C CYS A 136 11.30 29.98 4.71
N LEU A 137 11.50 31.19 4.20
CA LEU A 137 12.19 31.39 2.93
C LEU A 137 13.61 30.80 2.93
N GLY A 138 14.36 30.97 4.02
CA GLY A 138 15.70 30.40 4.17
C GLY A 138 15.71 28.86 4.08
N LEU A 139 14.74 28.19 4.73
CA LEU A 139 14.63 26.73 4.65
C LEU A 139 14.24 26.27 3.24
N ARG A 140 13.38 27.00 2.53
CA ARG A 140 13.03 26.70 1.12
C ARG A 140 14.27 26.74 0.23
N TYR A 141 15.05 27.82 0.29
CA TYR A 141 16.30 27.95 -0.48
C TYR A 141 17.31 26.86 -0.13
N ALA A 142 17.45 26.52 1.15
CA ALA A 142 18.33 25.44 1.59
C ALA A 142 17.90 24.09 0.99
N LEU A 143 16.62 23.74 1.11
CA LEU A 143 16.09 22.46 0.61
C LEU A 143 16.20 22.34 -0.92
N VAL A 144 15.82 23.37 -1.69
CA VAL A 144 15.91 23.30 -3.17
C VAL A 144 17.37 23.30 -3.66
N THR A 145 18.29 23.90 -2.90
CA THR A 145 19.73 23.84 -3.20
C THR A 145 20.31 22.46 -2.91
N LEU A 146 19.99 21.87 -1.75
CA LEU A 146 20.39 20.49 -1.41
C LEU A 146 19.82 19.48 -2.42
N ALA A 147 18.56 19.65 -2.80
CA ALA A 147 17.90 18.81 -3.80
C ALA A 147 18.57 18.88 -5.18
N ALA A 148 19.15 20.04 -5.56
CA ALA A 148 19.93 20.15 -6.79
C ALA A 148 21.14 19.21 -6.80
N GLY A 149 21.73 18.93 -5.63
CA GLY A 149 22.83 17.96 -5.45
C GLY A 149 22.44 16.49 -5.69
N ALA A 150 21.15 16.21 -5.86
CA ALA A 150 20.66 14.90 -6.30
C ALA A 150 20.61 14.77 -7.83
N PHE A 151 20.78 15.86 -8.59
CA PHE A 151 20.79 15.87 -10.06
C PHE A 151 19.50 15.33 -10.74
N GLN A 152 18.36 15.31 -10.06
CA GLN A 152 17.09 14.73 -10.57
C GLN A 152 16.19 15.74 -11.32
N GLY A 153 16.81 16.73 -11.96
CA GLY A 153 16.10 17.87 -12.56
C GLY A 153 15.72 18.96 -11.56
N SER A 154 15.29 20.11 -12.10
CA SER A 154 14.87 21.25 -11.28
C SER A 154 13.62 20.95 -10.45
N ALA A 155 13.42 21.70 -9.37
CA ALA A 155 12.28 21.58 -8.47
C ALA A 155 10.93 21.61 -9.22
N LEU A 156 10.79 22.56 -10.15
CA LEU A 156 9.60 22.71 -10.99
C LEU A 156 9.34 21.46 -11.86
N TRP A 157 10.38 20.95 -12.52
CA TRP A 157 10.29 19.79 -13.41
C TRP A 157 9.93 18.51 -12.64
N TRP A 158 10.54 18.33 -11.46
CA TRP A 158 10.35 17.16 -10.60
C TRP A 158 8.95 17.17 -10.00
N ALA A 159 8.55 18.26 -9.33
CA ALA A 159 7.26 18.37 -8.67
C ALA A 159 6.09 18.27 -9.66
N LYS A 160 6.21 18.85 -10.87
CA LYS A 160 5.20 18.69 -11.92
C LYS A 160 4.97 17.23 -12.30
N ARG A 161 6.04 16.44 -12.45
CA ARG A 161 5.93 15.01 -12.80
C ARG A 161 5.43 14.17 -11.65
N HIS A 162 5.84 14.48 -10.43
CA HIS A 162 5.36 13.76 -9.27
C HIS A 162 3.87 14.00 -9.01
N ARG A 163 3.38 15.23 -9.19
CA ARG A 163 1.94 15.52 -9.20
C ARG A 163 1.21 14.78 -10.33
N ALA A 164 1.81 14.65 -11.50
CA ALA A 164 1.25 13.86 -12.60
C ALA A 164 1.14 12.38 -12.23
N HIS A 165 2.17 11.82 -11.61
CA HIS A 165 2.18 10.47 -11.13
C HIS A 165 1.06 10.20 -10.13
N HIS A 166 0.87 11.03 -9.09
CA HIS A 166 -0.24 10.86 -8.15
C HIS A 166 -1.62 11.01 -8.80
N ARG A 167 -1.76 11.95 -9.74
CA ARG A 167 -3.06 12.20 -10.40
C ARG A 167 -3.47 11.07 -11.34
N TYR A 168 -2.49 10.43 -11.97
CA TYR A 168 -2.70 9.49 -13.06
C TYR A 168 -2.11 8.11 -12.76
N THR A 169 -1.86 7.80 -11.48
CA THR A 169 -1.19 6.58 -11.02
C THR A 169 -1.75 5.36 -11.75
N ASP A 170 -0.85 4.48 -12.20
CA ASP A 170 -1.19 3.23 -12.88
C ASP A 170 -1.93 3.36 -14.24
N THR A 171 -2.07 4.58 -14.76
CA THR A 171 -2.60 4.81 -16.11
C THR A 171 -1.49 5.09 -17.12
N ASP A 172 -1.84 5.02 -18.40
CA ASP A 172 -0.93 5.37 -19.49
C ASP A 172 -0.51 6.85 -19.56
N LEU A 173 -1.07 7.69 -18.68
CA LEU A 173 -0.70 9.08 -18.46
C LEU A 173 0.31 9.27 -17.31
N ASP A 174 0.56 8.23 -16.51
CA ASP A 174 1.59 8.23 -15.47
C ASP A 174 3.00 8.24 -16.11
N PRO A 175 3.86 9.23 -15.80
CA PRO A 175 5.21 9.32 -16.37
C PRO A 175 6.10 8.11 -16.08
N TYR A 176 5.86 7.36 -15.00
CA TYR A 176 6.65 6.18 -14.63
C TYR A 176 5.76 5.01 -14.23
N ASN A 177 4.66 4.83 -14.98
CA ASN A 177 3.66 3.79 -14.79
C ASN A 177 4.27 2.41 -14.45
N ALA A 178 3.96 1.93 -13.24
CA ALA A 178 4.41 0.64 -12.74
C ALA A 178 3.93 -0.55 -13.58
N HIS A 179 2.77 -0.47 -14.24
CA HIS A 179 2.24 -1.56 -15.06
C HIS A 179 3.04 -1.84 -16.34
N LYS A 180 3.87 -0.90 -16.82
CA LYS A 180 4.66 -1.09 -18.04
C LYS A 180 5.77 -2.12 -17.85
N SER A 181 6.54 -1.97 -16.79
CA SER A 181 7.52 -2.95 -16.29
C SER A 181 8.30 -2.34 -15.12
N ILE A 182 8.90 -3.20 -14.29
CA ILE A 182 9.84 -2.77 -13.26
C ILE A 182 11.01 -1.96 -13.85
N PHE A 183 11.49 -2.31 -15.05
CA PHE A 183 12.54 -1.57 -15.74
C PHE A 183 12.08 -0.17 -16.14
N HIS A 184 10.88 -0.05 -16.70
CA HIS A 184 10.31 1.25 -17.07
C HIS A 184 10.16 2.15 -15.86
N ALA A 185 9.55 1.65 -14.78
CA ALA A 185 9.30 2.40 -13.56
C ALA A 185 10.59 2.79 -12.84
N HIS A 186 11.62 1.93 -12.86
CA HIS A 186 12.90 2.22 -12.23
C HIS A 186 13.72 3.27 -12.99
N ILE A 187 14.02 3.04 -14.28
CA ILE A 187 14.93 3.90 -15.04
C ILE A 187 14.51 4.13 -16.49
N GLY A 188 13.74 3.22 -17.09
CA GLY A 188 13.37 3.29 -18.50
C GLY A 188 12.62 4.57 -18.89
N TRP A 189 11.80 5.12 -17.99
CA TRP A 189 11.10 6.38 -18.23
C TRP A 189 12.03 7.61 -18.41
N LEU A 190 13.27 7.54 -17.92
CA LEU A 190 14.32 8.55 -18.13
C LEU A 190 15.12 8.28 -19.40
N LEU A 191 15.32 7.00 -19.74
CA LEU A 191 16.14 6.60 -20.90
C LEU A 191 15.41 6.80 -22.24
N PHE A 192 14.09 6.70 -22.25
CA PHE A 192 13.27 6.78 -23.47
C PHE A 192 12.38 8.03 -23.51
N LYS A 193 12.17 8.56 -24.72
CA LYS A 193 11.26 9.67 -24.98
C LYS A 193 9.85 9.37 -24.46
N PRO A 194 9.19 10.32 -23.75
CA PRO A 194 7.85 10.09 -23.27
C PRO A 194 6.95 9.78 -24.46
N ARG A 195 6.13 8.74 -24.33
CA ARG A 195 5.27 8.27 -25.41
C ARG A 195 4.09 9.22 -25.66
N ARG A 196 3.78 10.06 -24.67
CA ARG A 196 2.75 11.10 -24.69
C ARG A 196 3.28 12.38 -24.05
N ASN A 197 2.61 13.49 -24.33
CA ASN A 197 2.82 14.73 -23.60
C ASN A 197 2.39 14.56 -22.14
N LEU A 198 3.05 15.28 -21.24
CA LEU A 198 2.66 15.28 -19.85
C LEU A 198 1.30 15.98 -19.72
N PRO A 199 0.27 15.34 -19.13
CA PRO A 199 -1.07 15.91 -19.08
C PRO A 199 -1.17 17.13 -18.15
N LEU A 200 -2.34 17.77 -18.13
CA LEU A 200 -2.58 18.98 -17.36
C LEU A 200 -2.39 18.74 -15.85
N ILE A 201 -1.43 19.46 -15.26
CA ILE A 201 -1.18 19.49 -13.82
C ILE A 201 -1.08 20.95 -13.39
N ASP A 202 -1.80 21.28 -12.31
CA ASP A 202 -1.69 22.61 -11.71
C ASP A 202 -0.31 22.77 -11.07
N ILE A 203 0.39 23.81 -11.51
CA ILE A 203 1.72 24.21 -11.04
C ILE A 203 1.75 25.70 -10.72
N THR A 204 0.58 26.34 -10.57
CA THR A 204 0.46 27.78 -10.38
C THR A 204 1.20 28.22 -9.12
N ASP A 205 1.13 27.45 -8.05
CA ASP A 205 1.87 27.69 -6.81
C ASP A 205 3.40 27.61 -7.02
N LEU A 206 3.89 26.62 -7.78
CA LEU A 206 5.31 26.46 -8.10
C LEU A 206 5.83 27.57 -9.03
N ALA A 207 4.96 28.11 -9.88
CA ALA A 207 5.29 29.22 -10.78
C ALA A 207 5.50 30.54 -10.02
N HIS A 208 4.79 30.72 -8.90
CA HIS A 208 4.89 31.93 -8.07
C HIS A 208 5.88 31.79 -6.90
N ASP A 209 6.46 30.60 -6.67
CA ASP A 209 7.48 30.38 -5.65
C ASP A 209 8.85 30.88 -6.11
N GLU A 210 9.34 31.96 -5.50
CA GLU A 210 10.62 32.59 -5.84
C GLU A 210 11.83 31.66 -5.67
N SER A 211 11.81 30.76 -4.68
CA SER A 211 12.89 29.81 -4.43
C SER A 211 12.94 28.74 -5.53
N VAL A 212 11.77 28.29 -5.98
CA VAL A 212 11.63 27.32 -7.08
C VAL A 212 12.06 27.95 -8.40
N GLN A 213 11.61 29.18 -8.70
CA GLN A 213 11.98 29.86 -9.93
C GLN A 213 13.46 30.22 -9.97
N TRP A 214 14.04 30.67 -8.86
CA TRP A 214 15.48 30.88 -8.73
C TRP A 214 16.25 29.59 -8.97
N GLN A 215 15.84 28.48 -8.33
CA GLN A 215 16.52 27.20 -8.48
C GLN A 215 16.39 26.65 -9.91
N HIS A 216 15.23 26.79 -10.54
CA HIS A 216 15.00 26.36 -11.92
C HIS A 216 15.91 27.10 -12.91
N LYS A 217 16.06 28.42 -12.76
CA LYS A 217 16.94 29.25 -13.59
C LYS A 217 18.42 28.91 -13.40
N ASN A 218 18.83 28.56 -12.17
CA ASN A 218 20.22 28.30 -11.81
C ASN A 218 20.54 26.80 -11.68
N PHE A 219 19.65 25.92 -12.16
CA PHE A 219 19.67 24.50 -11.82
C PHE A 219 21.00 23.84 -12.13
N ILE A 220 21.55 24.03 -13.34
CA ILE A 220 22.80 23.40 -13.76
C ILE A 220 23.98 23.84 -12.87
N ALA A 221 24.07 25.13 -12.55
CA ALA A 221 25.13 25.65 -11.69
C ALA A 221 25.02 25.07 -10.27
N LEU A 222 23.81 25.06 -9.70
CA LEU A 222 23.56 24.49 -8.37
C LEU A 222 23.80 22.99 -8.34
N ALA A 223 23.34 22.26 -9.35
CA ALA A 223 23.50 20.82 -9.44
C ALA A 223 24.97 20.44 -9.57
N MET A 224 25.75 21.09 -10.44
CA MET A 224 27.20 20.87 -10.54
C MET A 224 27.92 21.20 -9.24
N SER A 225 27.55 22.31 -8.60
CA SER A 225 28.14 22.76 -7.33
C SER A 225 27.90 21.77 -6.20
N MET A 226 26.64 21.44 -5.94
CA MET A 226 26.26 20.59 -4.81
C MET A 226 26.57 19.11 -5.04
N THR A 227 26.63 18.67 -6.29
CA THR A 227 26.94 17.27 -6.63
C THR A 227 28.43 16.99 -6.65
N PHE A 228 29.24 17.88 -7.24
CA PHE A 228 30.67 17.60 -7.50
C PHE A 228 31.61 18.54 -6.75
N PHE A 229 31.42 19.86 -6.86
CA PHE A 229 32.40 20.82 -6.35
C PHE A 229 32.46 20.84 -4.82
N VAL A 230 31.31 21.01 -4.15
CA VAL A 230 31.24 21.06 -2.68
C VAL A 230 31.83 19.79 -2.05
N PRO A 231 31.38 18.58 -2.37
CA PRO A 231 31.92 17.38 -1.75
C PRO A 231 33.41 17.16 -2.03
N THR A 232 33.86 17.43 -3.26
CA THR A 232 35.29 17.31 -3.63
C THR A 232 36.16 18.30 -2.85
N LEU A 233 35.72 19.56 -2.75
CA LEU A 233 36.46 20.61 -2.04
C LEU A 233 36.46 20.39 -0.53
N VAL A 234 35.35 19.93 0.06
CA VAL A 234 35.29 19.63 1.50
C VAL A 234 36.27 18.52 1.86
N CYS A 235 36.30 17.41 1.10
CA CYS A 235 37.23 16.31 1.38
C CYS A 235 38.69 16.72 1.12
N GLY A 236 38.92 17.46 0.03
CA GLY A 236 40.25 17.95 -0.35
C GLY A 236 40.83 18.97 0.64
N LEU A 237 40.07 19.99 1.01
CA LEU A 237 40.53 21.02 1.95
C LEU A 237 40.50 20.52 3.40
N GLY A 238 39.59 19.62 3.75
CA GLY A 238 39.43 19.12 5.12
C GLY A 238 40.50 18.10 5.52
N TRP A 239 40.80 17.13 4.66
CA TRP A 239 41.75 16.05 4.97
C TRP A 239 42.56 15.58 3.75
N ASN A 240 42.76 16.45 2.77
CA ASN A 240 43.61 16.23 1.58
C ASN A 240 43.17 15.05 0.69
N ASP A 241 41.88 14.74 0.65
CA ASP A 241 41.33 13.66 -0.18
C ASP A 241 40.40 14.20 -1.29
N TYR A 242 40.96 14.99 -2.22
CA TYR A 242 40.23 15.49 -3.39
C TYR A 242 39.72 14.33 -4.26
N ARG A 243 40.54 13.29 -4.43
CA ARG A 243 40.19 12.15 -5.29
C ARG A 243 39.03 11.35 -4.69
N GLY A 244 39.06 11.05 -3.40
CA GLY A 244 37.96 10.38 -2.72
C GLY A 244 36.71 11.26 -2.63
N GLY A 245 36.87 12.57 -2.43
CA GLY A 245 35.74 13.51 -2.47
C GLY A 245 35.01 13.49 -3.83
N PHE A 246 35.74 13.39 -4.93
CA PHE A 246 35.14 13.24 -6.26
C PHE A 246 34.51 11.85 -6.45
N PHE A 247 35.28 10.75 -6.28
CA PHE A 247 34.76 9.42 -6.63
C PHE A 247 33.73 8.87 -5.63
N PHE A 248 33.95 9.02 -4.32
CA PHE A 248 33.07 8.48 -3.29
C PHE A 248 31.96 9.47 -2.90
N ALA A 249 32.32 10.70 -2.50
CA ALA A 249 31.34 11.67 -2.00
C ALA A 249 30.54 12.38 -3.09
N SER A 250 31.01 12.36 -4.35
CA SER A 250 30.28 12.92 -5.49
C SER A 250 29.63 11.84 -6.36
N VAL A 251 30.44 11.04 -7.08
CA VAL A 251 29.96 10.13 -8.13
C VAL A 251 29.24 8.91 -7.55
N LEU A 252 29.91 8.10 -6.72
CA LEU A 252 29.29 6.90 -6.14
C LEU A 252 28.04 7.27 -5.33
N ARG A 253 28.14 8.31 -4.50
CA ARG A 253 26.99 8.85 -3.76
C ARG A 253 25.83 9.25 -4.67
N LEU A 254 26.10 9.84 -5.84
CA LEU A 254 25.07 10.20 -6.83
C LEU A 254 24.37 8.95 -7.37
N VAL A 255 25.13 7.95 -7.81
CA VAL A 255 24.62 6.67 -8.31
C VAL A 255 23.71 6.01 -7.28
N MET A 256 24.18 5.92 -6.02
CA MET A 256 23.39 5.35 -4.93
C MET A 256 22.12 6.13 -4.66
N LEU A 257 22.16 7.47 -4.73
CA LEU A 257 20.98 8.31 -4.51
C LEU A 257 19.97 8.19 -5.65
N HIS A 258 20.42 8.16 -6.91
CA HIS A 258 19.54 7.90 -8.05
C HIS A 258 18.81 6.57 -7.91
N HIS A 259 19.53 5.47 -7.70
CA HIS A 259 18.91 4.15 -7.57
C HIS A 259 18.00 4.05 -6.34
N SER A 260 18.36 4.69 -5.23
CA SER A 260 17.47 4.85 -4.08
C SER A 260 16.16 5.53 -4.48
N THR A 261 16.19 6.68 -5.13
CA THR A 261 14.93 7.34 -5.55
C THR A 261 14.17 6.53 -6.59
N PHE A 262 14.86 5.88 -7.52
CA PHE A 262 14.24 5.03 -8.54
C PHE A 262 13.54 3.81 -7.94
N CYS A 263 14.00 3.32 -6.78
CA CYS A 263 13.31 2.27 -6.02
C CYS A 263 11.95 2.72 -5.46
N VAL A 264 11.70 4.02 -5.29
CA VAL A 264 10.35 4.52 -4.91
C VAL A 264 9.37 4.20 -6.04
N ASN A 265 9.71 4.58 -7.27
CA ASN A 265 8.87 4.35 -8.45
C ASN A 265 8.76 2.86 -8.81
N SER A 266 9.79 2.06 -8.51
CA SER A 266 9.80 0.63 -8.82
C SER A 266 9.46 -0.25 -7.62
N LEU A 267 10.40 -0.50 -6.71
CA LEU A 267 10.20 -1.44 -5.59
C LEU A 267 8.98 -1.09 -4.73
N ALA A 268 8.69 0.19 -4.50
CA ALA A 268 7.53 0.60 -3.72
C ALA A 268 6.19 0.42 -4.45
N HIS A 269 6.19 0.07 -5.73
CA HIS A 269 5.02 -0.35 -6.50
C HIS A 269 4.98 -1.86 -6.78
N TYR A 270 5.87 -2.65 -6.20
CA TYR A 270 5.99 -4.09 -6.46
C TYR A 270 6.15 -4.94 -5.21
N LEU A 271 6.78 -4.43 -4.15
CA LEU A 271 7.07 -5.14 -2.90
C LEU A 271 6.32 -4.51 -1.74
N GLY A 272 5.76 -5.35 -0.87
CA GLY A 272 5.11 -4.93 0.37
C GLY A 272 3.60 -5.14 0.39
N ASP A 273 2.97 -4.51 1.38
CA ASP A 273 1.56 -4.68 1.70
C ASP A 273 0.73 -3.48 1.23
N MET A 274 -0.59 -3.65 1.13
CA MET A 274 -1.56 -2.59 0.80
C MET A 274 -2.50 -2.32 1.99
N PRO A 275 -2.00 -1.76 3.10
CA PRO A 275 -2.79 -1.63 4.33
C PRO A 275 -3.93 -0.61 4.29
N PHE A 276 -4.01 0.26 3.27
CA PHE A 276 -4.98 1.35 3.21
C PHE A 276 -5.93 1.29 2.00
N ASP A 277 -5.43 0.99 0.81
CA ASP A 277 -6.22 0.78 -0.41
C ASP A 277 -5.42 -0.11 -1.38
N ASP A 278 -6.10 -0.93 -2.17
CA ASP A 278 -5.49 -1.86 -3.14
C ASP A 278 -5.96 -1.65 -4.59
N LYS A 279 -6.54 -0.48 -4.90
CA LYS A 279 -6.91 -0.13 -6.28
C LYS A 279 -5.71 0.21 -7.14
N HIS A 280 -4.62 0.64 -6.51
CA HIS A 280 -3.37 1.03 -7.16
C HIS A 280 -2.21 0.18 -6.64
N THR A 281 -1.11 0.17 -7.40
CA THR A 281 0.11 -0.60 -7.13
C THR A 281 1.01 -0.14 -5.96
N PRO A 282 0.96 1.08 -5.40
CA PRO A 282 1.79 1.47 -4.26
C PRO A 282 1.65 0.54 -3.05
N ARG A 283 2.78 0.21 -2.43
CA ARG A 283 2.91 -0.74 -1.32
C ARG A 283 3.76 -0.20 -0.18
N ASP A 284 3.44 -0.61 1.03
CA ASP A 284 4.23 -0.35 2.22
C ASP A 284 5.25 -1.47 2.44
N HIS A 285 6.54 -1.14 2.46
CA HIS A 285 7.61 -2.11 2.66
C HIS A 285 8.79 -1.53 3.43
N PHE A 286 9.14 -2.15 4.57
CA PHE A 286 10.17 -1.66 5.48
C PHE A 286 11.57 -1.57 4.84
N ILE A 287 11.99 -2.61 4.10
CA ILE A 287 13.30 -2.60 3.43
C ILE A 287 13.34 -1.54 2.34
N THR A 288 12.24 -1.35 1.61
CA THR A 288 12.12 -0.26 0.65
C THR A 288 12.27 1.08 1.37
N ALA A 289 11.62 1.27 2.52
CA ALA A 289 11.76 2.49 3.31
C ALA A 289 13.20 2.73 3.80
N LEU A 290 13.95 1.70 4.16
CA LEU A 290 15.37 1.83 4.51
C LEU A 290 16.20 2.32 3.31
N ILE A 291 16.01 1.70 2.15
CA ILE A 291 16.72 2.06 0.92
C ILE A 291 16.39 3.49 0.50
N THR A 292 15.13 3.88 0.60
CA THR A 292 14.61 5.16 0.06
C THR A 292 14.60 6.30 1.07
N GLY A 293 15.15 6.12 2.29
CA GLY A 293 15.19 7.17 3.30
C GLY A 293 13.83 7.51 3.92
N GLY A 294 12.90 6.55 3.99
CA GLY A 294 11.57 6.69 4.58
C GLY A 294 10.42 6.73 3.57
N GLU A 295 10.71 6.72 2.27
CA GLU A 295 9.72 6.85 1.19
C GLU A 295 9.07 5.52 0.77
N GLY A 296 9.39 4.42 1.45
CA GLY A 296 8.89 3.08 1.13
C GLY A 296 7.58 2.68 1.81
N TYR A 297 6.98 3.56 2.62
CA TYR A 297 5.58 3.42 3.06
C TYR A 297 4.67 4.07 2.01
N HIS A 298 4.67 3.48 0.81
CA HIS A 298 4.17 4.13 -0.39
C HIS A 298 2.66 3.95 -0.56
N ASN A 299 2.07 2.90 0.01
CA ASN A 299 0.62 2.74 0.05
C ASN A 299 -0.01 3.84 0.91
N PHE A 300 0.55 4.10 2.09
CA PHE A 300 0.13 5.23 2.93
C PHE A 300 0.26 6.56 2.17
N HIS A 301 1.40 6.76 1.54
CA HIS A 301 1.71 8.01 0.83
C HIS A 301 0.74 8.27 -0.33
N HIS A 302 0.40 7.26 -1.12
CA HIS A 302 -0.54 7.43 -2.23
C HIS A 302 -1.98 7.63 -1.80
N GLU A 303 -2.39 6.99 -0.71
CA GLU A 303 -3.74 7.16 -0.17
C GLU A 303 -3.90 8.53 0.52
N PHE A 304 -2.87 8.98 1.24
CA PHE A 304 -2.90 10.23 2.02
C PHE A 304 -1.77 11.20 1.63
N PRO A 305 -1.71 11.65 0.37
CA PRO A 305 -0.54 12.36 -0.18
C PRO A 305 -0.28 13.72 0.45
N SER A 306 -1.23 14.29 1.20
CA SER A 306 -1.05 15.57 1.89
C SER A 306 -0.47 15.45 3.30
N ASP A 307 -0.36 14.24 3.86
CA ASP A 307 0.27 14.03 5.16
C ASP A 307 1.79 14.26 5.05
N TYR A 308 2.39 14.98 6.00
CA TYR A 308 3.83 15.22 6.00
C TYR A 308 4.64 13.98 6.39
N ARG A 309 3.98 12.92 6.85
CA ARG A 309 4.58 11.63 7.22
C ARG A 309 4.35 10.64 6.09
N ASN A 310 5.34 9.80 5.82
CA ASN A 310 5.07 8.55 5.10
C ASN A 310 4.89 7.40 6.10
N ALA A 311 5.64 7.45 7.20
CA ALA A 311 5.50 6.50 8.30
C ALA A 311 4.61 7.03 9.41
N LEU A 312 3.49 6.35 9.67
CA LEU A 312 2.56 6.69 10.76
C LEU A 312 3.12 6.43 12.15
N LYS A 313 3.69 5.25 12.38
CA LYS A 313 4.15 4.84 13.70
C LYS A 313 5.45 5.56 14.05
N TRP A 314 5.68 5.82 15.34
CA TRP A 314 6.86 6.56 15.79
C TRP A 314 8.17 5.78 15.53
N PHE A 315 8.14 4.44 15.60
CA PHE A 315 9.29 3.57 15.37
C PHE A 315 9.55 3.22 13.90
N GLN A 316 8.58 3.47 13.00
CA GLN A 316 8.76 3.23 11.58
C GLN A 316 9.80 4.21 11.00
N TYR A 317 10.74 3.67 10.22
CA TYR A 317 11.85 4.43 9.66
C TYR A 317 11.39 5.50 8.66
N ASP A 318 11.38 6.75 9.10
CA ASP A 318 11.09 7.94 8.29
C ASP A 318 11.90 9.12 8.87
N PRO A 319 13.19 9.23 8.54
CA PRO A 319 14.03 10.32 9.04
C PRO A 319 13.52 11.69 8.59
N THR A 320 12.92 11.79 7.40
CA THR A 320 12.38 13.03 6.84
C THR A 320 11.26 13.62 7.70
N LYS A 321 10.35 12.77 8.21
CA LYS A 321 9.30 13.19 9.17
C LYS A 321 9.91 13.89 10.39
N TRP A 322 10.97 13.31 10.95
CA TRP A 322 11.62 13.86 12.14
C TRP A 322 12.36 15.16 11.83
N VAL A 323 13.04 15.26 10.69
CA VAL A 323 13.70 16.49 10.25
C VAL A 323 12.69 17.63 10.09
N ILE A 324 11.54 17.38 9.44
CA ILE A 324 10.48 18.38 9.27
C ILE A 324 9.91 18.78 10.63
N TRP A 325 9.68 17.82 11.53
CA TRP A 325 9.19 18.09 12.88
C TRP A 325 10.18 18.94 13.70
N ILE A 326 11.48 18.64 13.64
CA ILE A 326 12.54 19.45 14.29
C ILE A 326 12.57 20.86 13.69
N ALA A 327 12.50 20.98 12.36
CA ALA A 327 12.45 22.28 11.69
C ALA A 327 11.27 23.13 12.18
N MET A 328 10.12 22.50 12.43
CA MET A 328 8.96 23.17 13.03
C MET A 328 9.20 23.59 14.48
N LYS A 329 9.85 22.75 15.29
CA LYS A 329 10.24 23.14 16.66
C LYS A 329 11.23 24.29 16.70
N CYS A 330 12.08 24.41 15.69
CA CYS A 330 13.00 25.54 15.53
C CYS A 330 12.38 26.79 14.88
N GLY A 331 11.07 26.77 14.56
CA GLY A 331 10.39 27.89 13.89
C GLY A 331 10.73 28.07 12.41
N LEU A 332 11.38 27.09 11.78
CA LEU A 332 11.74 27.09 10.35
C LEU A 332 10.63 26.49 9.47
N ALA A 333 9.76 25.67 10.05
CA ALA A 333 8.60 25.08 9.39
C ALA A 333 7.32 25.29 10.20
N SER A 334 6.17 25.22 9.54
CA SER A 334 4.85 25.37 10.16
C SER A 334 3.79 24.59 9.39
N ASN A 335 2.57 24.52 9.91
CA ASN A 335 1.40 23.90 9.25
C ASN A 335 1.66 22.46 8.75
N LEU A 336 2.34 21.63 9.57
CA LEU A 336 2.55 20.22 9.27
C LEU A 336 1.20 19.50 9.22
N LYS A 337 0.79 19.12 8.01
CA LYS A 337 -0.51 18.50 7.74
C LYS A 337 -0.47 17.03 8.12
N LYS A 338 -1.41 16.62 8.95
CA LYS A 338 -1.70 15.20 9.23
C LYS A 338 -3.08 14.88 8.70
N PHE A 339 -3.22 13.75 8.03
CA PHE A 339 -4.53 13.27 7.65
C PHE A 339 -5.33 12.89 8.91
N PRO A 340 -6.66 13.10 8.96
CA PRO A 340 -7.44 12.77 10.15
C PRO A 340 -7.36 11.27 10.49
N ASP A 341 -7.02 10.97 11.75
CA ASP A 341 -6.78 9.59 12.19
C ASP A 341 -7.99 8.68 11.94
N ASN A 342 -9.22 9.19 12.09
CA ASN A 342 -10.44 8.43 11.80
C ASN A 342 -10.52 7.96 10.34
N GLU A 343 -10.09 8.77 9.38
CA GLU A 343 -10.12 8.39 7.97
C GLU A 343 -9.01 7.37 7.64
N ILE A 344 -7.84 7.52 8.26
CA ILE A 344 -6.77 6.52 8.18
C ILE A 344 -7.25 5.17 8.72
N GLN A 345 -7.97 5.17 9.85
CA GLN A 345 -8.51 3.95 10.45
C GLN A 345 -9.61 3.31 9.59
N LYS A 346 -10.46 4.10 8.93
CA LYS A 346 -11.46 3.58 7.98
C LYS A 346 -10.80 2.84 6.82
N GLY A 347 -9.70 3.36 6.25
CA GLY A 347 -8.93 2.67 5.20
C GLY A 347 -8.43 1.31 5.68
N ARG A 348 -7.76 1.28 6.83
CA ARG A 348 -7.27 0.03 7.46
C ARG A 348 -8.38 -0.96 7.76
N TYR A 349 -9.49 -0.49 8.33
CA TYR A 349 -10.65 -1.32 8.62
C TYR A 349 -11.23 -1.94 7.34
N THR A 350 -11.35 -1.15 6.28
CA THR A 350 -11.88 -1.61 4.99
C THR A 350 -11.00 -2.73 4.41
N MET A 351 -9.69 -2.55 4.39
CA MET A 351 -8.74 -3.56 3.93
C MET A 351 -8.75 -4.82 4.81
N THR A 352 -8.90 -4.65 6.13
CA THR A 352 -9.00 -5.78 7.07
C THR A 352 -10.30 -6.57 6.85
N VAL A 353 -11.44 -5.90 6.67
CA VAL A 353 -12.72 -6.56 6.37
C VAL A 353 -12.65 -7.29 5.03
N LYS A 354 -11.99 -6.71 4.03
CA LYS A 354 -11.76 -7.37 2.73
C LYS A 354 -10.97 -8.67 2.91
N ALA A 355 -9.84 -8.62 3.62
CA ALA A 355 -9.05 -9.81 3.93
C ALA A 355 -9.82 -10.86 4.75
N LEU A 356 -10.62 -10.42 5.73
CA LEU A 356 -11.47 -11.33 6.52
C LEU A 356 -12.56 -11.98 5.67
N ASN A 357 -13.13 -11.28 4.68
CA ASN A 357 -14.09 -11.86 3.75
C ASN A 357 -13.43 -12.91 2.85
N GLU A 358 -12.20 -12.68 2.37
CA GLU A 358 -11.46 -13.68 1.59
C GLU A 358 -11.21 -14.96 2.42
N VAL A 359 -10.79 -14.80 3.68
CA VAL A 359 -10.64 -15.93 4.61
C VAL A 359 -11.97 -16.62 4.85
N ARG A 360 -13.04 -15.85 5.12
CA ARG A 360 -14.40 -16.39 5.29
C ARG A 360 -14.81 -17.22 4.08
N ASP A 361 -14.59 -16.73 2.86
CA ASP A 361 -15.02 -17.41 1.64
C ASP A 361 -14.20 -18.68 1.36
N SER A 362 -13.00 -18.82 1.96
CA SER A 362 -12.20 -20.05 1.91
C SER A 362 -12.62 -21.14 2.91
N ILE A 363 -13.45 -20.79 3.90
CA ILE A 363 -13.91 -21.68 4.96
C ILE A 363 -15.28 -22.26 4.58
N ALA A 364 -15.47 -23.57 4.79
CA ALA A 364 -16.79 -24.18 4.67
C ALA A 364 -17.67 -23.76 5.85
N TRP A 365 -18.78 -23.08 5.56
CA TRP A 365 -19.77 -22.65 6.54
C TRP A 365 -21.01 -23.56 6.52
N PRO A 366 -21.76 -23.62 7.63
CA PRO A 366 -22.99 -24.41 7.68
C PRO A 366 -24.03 -23.85 6.71
N LYS A 367 -24.99 -24.70 6.33
CA LYS A 367 -26.13 -24.28 5.49
C LYS A 367 -26.84 -23.09 6.12
N ASP A 368 -27.23 -22.14 5.28
CA ASP A 368 -28.02 -20.99 5.72
C ASP A 368 -29.35 -21.46 6.29
N ARG A 369 -29.85 -20.79 7.32
CA ARG A 369 -31.13 -21.13 7.97
C ARG A 369 -32.29 -21.14 6.97
N THR A 370 -32.25 -20.27 5.97
CA THR A 370 -33.25 -20.18 4.90
C THR A 370 -33.27 -21.39 3.97
N GLN A 371 -32.21 -22.20 3.96
CA GLN A 371 -32.08 -23.41 3.14
C GLN A 371 -32.45 -24.68 3.90
N LEU A 372 -32.69 -24.59 5.20
CA LEU A 372 -33.04 -25.73 6.04
C LEU A 372 -34.57 -25.92 6.04
N PRO A 373 -35.08 -27.15 5.84
CA PRO A 373 -36.50 -27.42 5.99
C PRO A 373 -36.95 -27.17 7.43
N ILE A 374 -38.16 -26.65 7.58
CA ILE A 374 -38.83 -26.50 8.87
C ILE A 374 -39.67 -27.75 9.10
N ILE A 375 -39.50 -28.41 10.23
CA ILE A 375 -40.20 -29.66 10.59
C ILE A 375 -40.75 -29.58 12.01
N SER A 376 -41.83 -30.29 12.32
CA SER A 376 -42.36 -30.36 13.69
C SER A 376 -41.49 -31.24 14.60
N PHE A 377 -41.74 -31.16 15.93
CA PHE A 377 -41.05 -32.03 16.87
C PHE A 377 -41.45 -33.51 16.67
N GLU A 378 -42.71 -33.79 16.33
CA GLU A 378 -43.16 -35.13 16.01
C GLU A 378 -42.45 -35.69 14.76
N GLU A 379 -42.28 -34.88 13.72
CA GLU A 379 -41.55 -35.25 12.51
C GLU A 379 -40.08 -35.54 12.83
N TYR A 380 -39.43 -34.70 13.64
CA TYR A 380 -38.08 -34.95 14.16
C TYR A 380 -37.97 -36.29 14.90
N GLN A 381 -38.93 -36.60 15.77
CA GLN A 381 -38.93 -37.87 16.52
C GLN A 381 -39.15 -39.07 15.59
N GLN A 382 -40.03 -38.96 14.60
CA GLN A 382 -40.23 -40.01 13.59
C GLN A 382 -38.95 -40.25 12.79
N MET A 383 -38.28 -39.20 12.35
CA MET A 383 -36.98 -39.30 11.67
C MET A 383 -35.93 -39.98 12.53
N SER A 384 -35.92 -39.72 13.85
CA SER A 384 -34.96 -40.30 14.79
C SER A 384 -35.22 -41.77 15.15
N ASN A 385 -36.47 -42.23 14.97
CA ASN A 385 -36.89 -43.61 15.26
C ASN A 385 -36.93 -44.50 14.00
N GLY A 386 -36.54 -43.98 12.83
CA GLY A 386 -36.51 -44.74 11.59
C GLY A 386 -35.44 -45.85 11.61
N ASP A 387 -35.70 -46.92 10.85
CA ASP A 387 -34.77 -48.06 10.70
C ASP A 387 -33.63 -47.79 9.69
N ASP A 388 -33.46 -46.54 9.24
CA ASP A 388 -32.45 -46.15 8.24
C ASP A 388 -31.04 -45.96 8.83
N GLY A 389 -30.89 -46.16 10.13
CA GLY A 389 -29.61 -46.09 10.83
C GLY A 389 -29.12 -44.66 11.12
N ARG A 390 -29.85 -43.62 10.71
CA ARG A 390 -29.48 -42.23 11.00
C ARG A 390 -29.72 -41.87 12.45
N GLN A 391 -28.95 -40.93 12.97
CA GLN A 391 -28.99 -40.51 14.36
C GLN A 391 -29.12 -38.99 14.41
N PHE A 392 -30.25 -38.49 14.91
CA PHE A 392 -30.53 -37.06 14.96
C PHE A 392 -30.66 -36.54 16.40
N VAL A 393 -30.13 -35.34 16.63
CA VAL A 393 -30.24 -34.64 17.91
C VAL A 393 -30.74 -33.22 17.70
N LEU A 394 -31.72 -32.80 18.50
CA LEU A 394 -32.21 -31.43 18.52
C LEU A 394 -31.38 -30.59 19.49
N ILE A 395 -30.78 -29.50 19.02
CA ILE A 395 -30.02 -28.56 19.86
C ILE A 395 -30.34 -27.13 19.40
N ALA A 396 -30.78 -26.28 20.33
CA ALA A 396 -31.10 -24.87 20.12
C ALA A 396 -32.00 -24.62 18.89
N GLY A 397 -33.03 -25.46 18.72
CA GLY A 397 -34.01 -25.36 17.63
C GLY A 397 -33.55 -25.89 16.27
N PHE A 398 -32.36 -26.48 16.18
CA PHE A 398 -31.88 -27.13 14.97
C PHE A 398 -31.75 -28.64 15.16
N VAL A 399 -32.17 -29.39 14.14
CA VAL A 399 -31.95 -30.83 14.04
C VAL A 399 -30.59 -31.06 13.39
N HIS A 400 -29.75 -31.86 14.06
CA HIS A 400 -28.42 -32.20 13.61
C HIS A 400 -28.32 -33.69 13.30
N ASP A 401 -27.79 -34.04 12.13
CA ASP A 401 -27.44 -35.41 11.78
C ASP A 401 -26.04 -35.73 12.31
N VAL A 402 -26.00 -36.52 13.37
CA VAL A 402 -24.76 -36.91 14.05
C VAL A 402 -24.34 -38.33 13.71
N THR A 403 -24.92 -38.94 12.67
CA THR A 403 -24.71 -40.35 12.31
C THR A 403 -23.23 -40.69 12.17
N ASP A 404 -22.48 -39.88 11.42
CA ASP A 404 -21.04 -40.11 11.18
C ASP A 404 -20.16 -39.61 12.33
N PHE A 405 -20.69 -38.75 13.19
CA PHE A 405 -19.94 -38.13 14.29
C PHE A 405 -20.05 -38.92 15.61
N ILE A 406 -21.11 -39.71 15.80
CA ILE A 406 -21.45 -40.30 17.10
C ILE A 406 -20.33 -41.18 17.70
N ASP A 407 -19.57 -41.86 16.85
CA ASP A 407 -18.44 -42.70 17.26
C ASP A 407 -17.15 -41.93 17.56
N SER A 408 -17.01 -40.73 17.00
CA SER A 408 -15.85 -39.86 17.21
C SER A 408 -16.09 -38.77 18.24
N HIS A 409 -17.29 -38.70 18.83
CA HIS A 409 -17.62 -37.73 19.88
C HIS A 409 -16.66 -37.85 21.08
N PRO A 410 -15.92 -36.77 21.46
CA PRO A 410 -14.91 -36.84 22.52
C PRO A 410 -15.44 -37.20 23.90
N GLY A 411 -16.70 -36.87 24.21
CA GLY A 411 -17.38 -37.30 25.45
C GLY A 411 -17.80 -38.77 25.45
N GLY A 412 -17.54 -39.49 24.36
CA GLY A 412 -17.90 -40.89 24.17
C GLY A 412 -19.27 -41.08 23.50
N ARG A 413 -19.39 -42.19 22.76
CA ARG A 413 -20.60 -42.59 22.00
C ARG A 413 -21.84 -42.67 22.88
N ALA A 414 -21.72 -43.24 24.09
CA ALA A 414 -22.86 -43.52 24.96
C ALA A 414 -23.61 -42.24 25.38
N LEU A 415 -22.88 -41.15 25.66
CA LEU A 415 -23.49 -39.88 26.07
C LEU A 415 -24.32 -39.28 24.94
N LEU A 416 -23.76 -39.21 23.73
CA LEU A 416 -24.48 -38.65 22.58
C LEU A 416 -25.64 -39.56 22.15
N LYS A 417 -25.45 -40.88 22.17
CA LYS A 417 -26.50 -41.86 21.85
C LYS A 417 -27.70 -41.77 22.79
N SER A 418 -27.49 -41.43 24.06
CA SER A 418 -28.58 -41.25 25.03
C SER A 418 -29.52 -40.06 24.71
N GLN A 419 -29.06 -39.14 23.85
CA GLN A 419 -29.75 -37.93 23.44
C GLN A 419 -30.38 -38.00 22.04
N VAL A 420 -30.19 -39.10 21.32
CA VAL A 420 -30.82 -39.29 20.00
C VAL A 420 -32.35 -39.30 20.16
N GLY A 421 -33.05 -38.55 19.28
CA GLY A 421 -34.49 -38.36 19.35
C GLY A 421 -34.99 -37.44 20.47
N LYS A 422 -34.09 -36.71 21.16
CA LYS A 422 -34.40 -35.78 22.25
C LYS A 422 -33.84 -34.39 21.99
N ASP A 423 -34.35 -33.43 22.76
CA ASP A 423 -33.77 -32.10 22.89
C ASP A 423 -32.56 -32.14 23.84
N ALA A 424 -31.37 -31.98 23.28
CA ALA A 424 -30.10 -31.96 23.98
C ALA A 424 -29.55 -30.54 24.19
N THR A 425 -30.38 -29.50 24.07
CA THR A 425 -29.98 -28.10 24.25
C THR A 425 -29.35 -27.86 25.63
N VAL A 426 -30.02 -28.32 26.69
CA VAL A 426 -29.54 -28.15 28.07
C VAL A 426 -28.19 -28.85 28.31
N PRO A 427 -28.01 -30.17 28.03
CA PRO A 427 -26.72 -30.80 28.25
C PRO A 427 -25.59 -30.22 27.38
N PHE A 428 -25.90 -29.65 26.22
CA PHE A 428 -24.90 -29.03 25.33
C PHE A 428 -24.44 -27.63 25.78
N HIS A 429 -25.35 -26.80 26.31
CA HIS A 429 -25.08 -25.39 26.68
C HIS A 429 -24.71 -25.16 28.15
N GLY A 430 -24.53 -26.21 28.96
CA GLY A 430 -24.02 -26.04 30.34
C GLY A 430 -24.79 -26.77 31.44
N GLY A 431 -25.79 -27.60 31.11
CA GLY A 431 -26.41 -28.50 32.09
C GLY A 431 -25.46 -29.59 32.60
N VAL A 432 -24.41 -29.91 31.84
CA VAL A 432 -23.33 -30.85 32.19
C VAL A 432 -21.97 -30.32 31.78
N HIS A 433 -21.83 -29.88 30.52
CA HIS A 433 -20.62 -29.27 29.99
C HIS A 433 -20.97 -28.15 29.01
N ALA A 434 -20.41 -26.97 29.20
CA ALA A 434 -20.55 -25.86 28.26
C ALA A 434 -19.54 -26.04 27.13
N HIS A 435 -20.03 -26.50 25.98
CA HIS A 435 -19.17 -26.80 24.82
C HIS A 435 -18.45 -25.54 24.30
N ASN A 436 -17.23 -25.70 23.80
CA ASN A 436 -16.43 -24.60 23.28
C ASN A 436 -16.83 -24.19 21.85
N ASN A 437 -16.26 -23.09 21.34
CA ASN A 437 -16.55 -22.58 19.99
C ASN A 437 -16.28 -23.61 18.88
N ALA A 438 -15.28 -24.47 19.03
CA ALA A 438 -14.99 -25.50 18.03
C ALA A 438 -16.11 -26.55 17.94
N ALA A 439 -16.64 -26.99 19.08
CA ALA A 439 -17.79 -27.88 19.14
C ALA A 439 -19.06 -27.21 18.58
N HIS A 440 -19.29 -25.93 18.86
CA HIS A 440 -20.38 -25.15 18.25
C HIS A 440 -20.27 -25.07 16.72
N ASN A 441 -19.07 -24.80 16.21
CA ASN A 441 -18.81 -24.69 14.77
C ASN A 441 -19.02 -26.05 14.07
N LEU A 442 -18.47 -27.13 14.64
CA LEU A 442 -18.64 -28.49 14.10
C LEU A 442 -20.10 -28.93 14.14
N LEU A 443 -20.80 -28.69 15.24
CA LEU A 443 -22.23 -28.99 15.37
C LEU A 443 -23.04 -28.28 14.29
N ALA A 444 -22.77 -27.01 14.02
CA ALA A 444 -23.50 -26.25 13.00
C ALA A 444 -23.37 -26.87 11.60
N MET A 445 -22.25 -27.51 11.27
CA MET A 445 -22.04 -28.20 9.98
C MET A 445 -22.97 -29.40 9.79
N MET A 446 -23.48 -29.97 10.88
CA MET A 446 -24.35 -31.15 10.89
C MET A 446 -25.85 -30.81 10.79
N ARG A 447 -26.21 -29.53 10.60
CA ARG A 447 -27.62 -29.11 10.52
C ARG A 447 -28.34 -29.68 9.30
N VAL A 448 -29.50 -30.28 9.54
CA VAL A 448 -30.36 -30.84 8.48
C VAL A 448 -31.76 -30.25 8.45
N ALA A 449 -32.25 -29.68 9.56
CA ALA A 449 -33.56 -29.03 9.62
C ALA A 449 -33.67 -28.02 10.78
N ILE A 450 -34.72 -27.21 10.77
CA ILE A 450 -35.15 -26.35 11.87
C ILE A 450 -36.39 -26.98 12.49
N CYS A 451 -36.42 -27.13 13.81
CA CYS A 451 -37.60 -27.61 14.53
C CYS A 451 -38.56 -26.44 14.78
N GLU A 452 -39.80 -26.56 14.34
CA GLU A 452 -40.87 -25.60 14.60
C GLU A 452 -41.03 -25.39 16.11
N GLN A 453 -41.03 -24.14 16.58
CA GLN A 453 -41.04 -23.77 18.00
C GLN A 453 -39.82 -24.23 18.84
N GLY A 454 -38.78 -24.83 18.26
CA GLY A 454 -37.61 -25.36 18.99
C GLY A 454 -36.68 -24.32 19.64
N GLY A 455 -37.05 -23.03 19.64
CA GLY A 455 -36.42 -22.01 20.47
C GLY A 455 -36.84 -22.08 21.96
N GLU A 456 -37.91 -22.83 22.24
CA GLU A 456 -38.33 -23.23 23.58
C GLU A 456 -37.77 -24.64 23.86
N VAL A 457 -37.24 -24.88 25.06
CA VAL A 457 -36.72 -26.20 25.41
C VAL A 457 -37.91 -27.17 25.49
N GLU A 458 -38.04 -28.09 24.54
CA GLU A 458 -39.22 -28.95 24.38
C GLU A 458 -39.47 -29.86 25.59
N CYS A 459 -38.41 -30.20 26.34
CA CYS A 459 -38.56 -30.94 27.58
C CYS A 459 -39.32 -30.18 28.68
N LEU A 460 -39.40 -28.84 28.59
CA LEU A 460 -40.13 -27.98 29.53
C LEU A 460 -41.61 -27.84 29.18
N LYS A 461 -42.03 -28.11 27.93
CA LYS A 461 -43.46 -28.08 27.54
C LYS A 461 -44.28 -29.19 28.20
N LYS A 462 -43.67 -30.32 28.56
CA LYS A 462 -44.35 -31.42 29.28
C LYS A 462 -44.60 -31.14 30.76
N GLN A 463 -44.18 -29.98 31.27
CA GLN A 463 -44.34 -29.57 32.68
C GLN A 463 -45.33 -28.41 32.89
N LEU A 464 -45.96 -27.92 31.82
CA LEU A 464 -47.10 -26.99 31.83
C LEU A 464 -48.33 -27.72 31.26
#